data_AF-A0A8H7IHJ2-F1
#
_entry.id   AF-A0A8H7IHJ2-F1
#
_cell.length_a   1.000
_cell.length_b   1.000
_cell.length_c   1.000
_cell.angle_alpha   90.00
_cell.angle_beta   90.00
_cell.angle_gamma   90.00
#
_symmetry.space_group_name_H-M   'P 1'
#
loop_
_entity.id
_entity.type
_entity.pdbx_description
1 polymer ?
#
loop_
_entity_poly.entity_id
_entity_poly.type
_entity_poly.pdbx_seq_one_letter_code
_entity_poly.pdbx_strand_id
1 'polypeptide(L)'
;MSEGTEVQNHSTRLILHVWPSEWELPSLDPQCIAAILYMQLTFPGRYSIAECSDPDQSPSGQLPFLTHEHTEVSPLPSIISYLDSLARVEAQAADVTLDANLTLSAAHRAVAWKSYIASELGDILSYQLYVEHYWTFTHGALAKLMSFPQRLYVPNRLRKVHQPRLEAIGMWDAHYIEEPEPTKPTTKAPQQPGIPPVQIYKHAFARERLLNKARTAFELLSGLLGDHDFIYGDSPTTIDIILAAHILPILHIPFPTSTISDELRKSYDTLATHADRILKLSREPPPAPILGTPTVRSSLSAVFNSWRKEKNAFAQEKEKESVTKSDFSAKYGKWIFGLIAGVGSMVYLFATGIVSIQNAEEDELEVTPDIFDLEEEDE
;
A
#
# COMPACT_ATOMS: atom_id res chain seq x y z
N MET A 1 35.20 -6.98 38.69
CA MET A 1 35.35 -7.93 37.58
C MET A 1 34.31 -9.01 37.75
N SER A 2 33.16 -8.82 37.11
CA SER A 2 32.22 -9.91 36.78
C SER A 2 31.61 -9.50 35.45
N GLU A 3 32.20 -10.00 34.38
CA GLU A 3 31.66 -9.92 33.03
C GLU A 3 30.29 -10.59 33.03
N GLY A 4 29.24 -9.80 32.85
CA GLY A 4 27.94 -10.30 32.44
C GLY A 4 28.03 -10.57 30.95
N THR A 5 28.29 -11.83 30.60
CA THR A 5 28.24 -12.35 29.25
C THR A 5 26.82 -12.13 28.70
N GLU A 6 26.63 -11.07 27.92
CA GLU A 6 25.50 -10.94 27.00
C GLU A 6 25.62 -12.08 26.00
N VAL A 7 24.88 -13.16 26.26
CA VAL A 7 24.63 -14.20 25.28
C VAL A 7 23.79 -13.54 24.18
N GLN A 8 24.47 -13.03 23.15
CA GLN A 8 23.84 -12.68 21.89
C GLN A 8 23.34 -13.98 21.24
N ASN A 9 22.15 -14.40 21.65
CA ASN A 9 21.39 -15.38 20.89
C ASN A 9 21.03 -14.69 19.57
N HIS A 10 21.73 -15.04 18.50
CA HIS A 10 21.26 -14.83 17.14
C HIS A 10 20.04 -15.73 16.90
N SER A 11 18.94 -15.50 17.63
CA SER A 11 17.63 -15.95 17.20
C SER A 11 17.32 -15.11 15.97
N THR A 12 17.18 -15.78 14.84
CA THR A 12 16.78 -15.22 13.55
C THR A 12 15.52 -14.38 13.75
N ARG A 13 15.71 -13.06 13.81
CA ARG A 13 14.66 -12.17 14.32
C ARG A 13 13.62 -11.97 13.23
N LEU A 14 12.40 -12.42 13.48
CA LEU A 14 11.25 -12.13 12.62
C LEU A 14 11.01 -10.61 12.60
N ILE A 15 11.01 -10.00 11.42
CA ILE A 15 10.70 -8.57 11.27
C ILE A 15 9.44 -8.44 10.42
N LEU A 16 8.39 -7.88 11.01
CA LEU A 16 7.14 -7.59 10.34
C LEU A 16 7.12 -6.12 9.91
N HIS A 17 6.97 -5.88 8.62
CA HIS A 17 6.89 -4.54 8.06
C HIS A 17 5.43 -4.16 7.86
N VAL A 18 5.02 -3.05 8.48
CA VAL A 18 3.62 -2.61 8.57
C VAL A 18 3.50 -1.11 8.33
N TRP A 19 2.28 -0.64 8.05
CA TRP A 19 2.01 0.80 8.06
C TRP A 19 2.20 1.37 9.48
N PRO A 20 2.67 2.62 9.61
CA PRO A 20 2.84 3.26 10.91
C PRO A 20 1.56 3.23 11.76
N SER A 21 1.75 3.15 13.07
CA SER A 21 0.65 3.22 14.04
C SER A 21 0.07 4.63 14.16
N GLU A 22 -1.25 4.74 14.11
CA GLU A 22 -2.00 6.01 14.24
C GLU A 22 -3.36 5.76 14.90
N TRP A 23 -3.91 6.79 15.54
CA TRP A 23 -5.26 6.75 16.15
C TRP A 23 -5.49 5.58 17.13
N GLU A 24 -4.49 5.28 17.96
CA GLU A 24 -4.51 4.17 18.93
C GLU A 24 -4.64 2.76 18.30
N LEU A 25 -4.55 2.66 16.97
CA LEU A 25 -4.52 1.41 16.24
C LEU A 25 -3.08 0.89 16.10
N PRO A 26 -2.89 -0.44 16.09
CA PRO A 26 -1.56 -1.02 15.83
C PRO A 26 -0.97 -0.64 14.47
N SER A 27 -1.82 -0.36 13.47
CA SER A 27 -1.44 0.03 12.12
C SER A 27 -2.64 0.66 11.40
N LEU A 28 -2.41 1.26 10.23
CA LEU A 28 -3.46 1.91 9.42
C LEU A 28 -4.31 0.93 8.60
N ASP A 29 -3.70 -0.14 8.09
CA ASP A 29 -4.35 -1.08 7.18
C ASP A 29 -4.89 -2.31 7.91
N PRO A 30 -6.10 -2.81 7.58
CA PRO A 30 -6.66 -4.00 8.23
C PRO A 30 -5.78 -5.25 8.09
N GLN A 31 -5.05 -5.43 6.98
CA GLN A 31 -4.17 -6.59 6.84
C GLN A 31 -2.95 -6.47 7.77
N CYS A 32 -2.40 -5.27 7.92
CA CYS A 32 -1.32 -5.00 8.86
C CYS A 32 -1.76 -5.20 10.32
N ILE A 33 -2.95 -4.71 10.69
CA ILE A 33 -3.52 -4.94 12.02
C ILE A 33 -3.67 -6.44 12.27
N ALA A 34 -4.24 -7.19 11.33
CA ALA A 34 -4.40 -8.64 11.45
C ALA A 34 -3.06 -9.36 11.66
N ALA A 35 -2.02 -8.97 10.92
CA ALA A 35 -0.67 -9.53 11.08
C ALA A 35 -0.09 -9.27 12.48
N ILE A 36 -0.21 -8.04 12.98
CA ILE A 36 0.29 -7.67 14.31
C ILE A 36 -0.47 -8.45 15.40
N LEU A 37 -1.80 -8.47 15.34
CA LEU A 37 -2.64 -9.19 16.29
C LEU A 37 -2.30 -10.69 16.30
N TYR A 38 -2.16 -11.29 15.11
CA TYR A 38 -1.78 -12.70 14.98
C TYR A 38 -0.40 -12.98 15.58
N MET A 39 0.62 -12.17 15.26
CA MET A 39 1.98 -12.37 15.78
C MET A 39 2.08 -12.10 17.29
N GLN A 40 1.31 -11.15 17.85
CA GLN A 40 1.25 -10.95 19.30
C GLN A 40 0.70 -12.19 20.03
N LEU A 41 -0.34 -12.82 19.47
CA LEU A 41 -0.97 -13.97 20.10
C LEU A 41 -0.18 -15.27 19.94
N THR A 42 0.58 -15.42 18.84
CA THR A 42 1.30 -16.67 18.51
C THR A 42 2.81 -16.63 18.80
N PHE A 43 3.46 -15.46 18.65
CA PHE A 43 4.90 -15.29 18.80
C PHE A 43 5.27 -14.12 19.74
N PRO A 44 4.72 -14.04 20.96
CA PRO A 44 5.01 -12.92 21.87
C PRO A 44 6.52 -12.81 22.16
N GLY A 45 7.09 -11.62 21.95
CA GLY A 45 8.51 -11.33 22.21
C GLY A 45 9.51 -11.92 21.20
N ARG A 46 9.08 -12.63 20.15
CA ARG A 46 9.99 -13.30 19.17
C ARG A 46 10.10 -12.58 17.84
N TYR A 47 9.41 -11.45 17.69
CA TYR A 47 9.42 -10.66 16.47
C TYR A 47 9.59 -9.17 16.77
N SER A 48 9.75 -8.38 15.72
CA SER A 48 9.86 -6.93 15.82
C SER A 48 9.13 -6.27 14.68
N ILE A 49 8.67 -5.06 14.95
CA ILE A 49 7.83 -4.31 14.02
C ILE A 49 8.71 -3.26 13.36
N ALA A 50 8.73 -3.23 12.03
CA ALA A 50 9.32 -2.15 11.25
C ALA A 50 8.18 -1.32 10.65
N GLU A 51 8.03 -0.08 11.10
CA GLU A 51 7.05 0.84 10.52
C GLU A 51 7.56 1.35 9.18
N CYS A 52 6.85 1.03 8.11
CA CYS A 52 7.23 1.37 6.75
C CYS A 52 6.20 2.30 6.12
N SER A 53 6.66 3.47 5.68
CA SER A 53 5.84 4.43 4.93
C SER A 53 5.81 4.16 3.42
N ASP A 54 6.64 3.23 2.93
CA ASP A 54 6.78 2.93 1.52
C ASP A 54 6.40 1.47 1.17
N PRO A 55 5.23 1.25 0.57
CA PRO A 55 4.81 -0.09 0.18
C PRO A 55 5.66 -0.65 -0.98
N ASP A 56 6.48 0.16 -1.66
CA ASP A 56 7.39 -0.33 -2.72
C ASP A 56 8.54 -1.18 -2.18
N GLN A 57 8.79 -1.16 -0.87
CA GLN A 57 9.73 -2.06 -0.20
C GLN A 57 9.21 -3.50 -0.13
N SER A 58 7.90 -3.69 -0.20
CA SER A 58 7.31 -5.02 -0.21
C SER A 58 7.52 -5.71 -1.56
N PRO A 59 7.84 -7.02 -1.59
CA PRO A 59 7.95 -7.77 -2.85
C PRO A 59 6.65 -7.76 -3.66
N SER A 60 5.49 -7.71 -2.99
CA SER A 60 4.17 -7.60 -3.63
C SER A 60 3.76 -6.16 -3.96
N GLY A 61 4.48 -5.15 -3.45
CA GLY A 61 4.06 -3.74 -3.51
C GLY A 61 2.90 -3.39 -2.57
N GLN A 62 2.57 -4.27 -1.62
CA GLN A 62 1.55 -4.06 -0.60
C GLN A 62 2.08 -4.49 0.77
N LEU A 63 1.75 -3.73 1.82
CA LEU A 63 2.00 -4.09 3.22
C LEU A 63 0.79 -4.90 3.73
N PRO A 64 0.97 -5.84 4.68
CA PRO A 64 2.21 -6.18 5.37
C PRO A 64 3.10 -7.17 4.60
N PHE A 65 4.38 -7.20 4.95
CA PHE A 65 5.30 -8.28 4.57
C PHE A 65 6.19 -8.69 5.75
N LEU A 66 6.58 -9.96 5.78
CA LEU A 66 7.44 -10.53 6.81
C LEU A 66 8.82 -10.79 6.21
N THR A 67 9.87 -10.34 6.89
CA THR A 67 11.25 -10.71 6.57
C THR A 67 11.77 -11.64 7.65
N HIS A 68 12.12 -12.86 7.26
CA HIS A 68 12.79 -13.85 8.09
C HIS A 68 14.09 -14.25 7.40
N GLU A 69 15.22 -13.83 7.96
CA GLU A 69 16.55 -13.98 7.36
C GLU A 69 16.63 -13.44 5.92
N HIS A 70 16.72 -14.34 4.93
CA HIS A 70 16.78 -14.04 3.50
C HIS A 70 15.45 -14.25 2.78
N THR A 71 14.39 -14.60 3.52
CA THR A 71 13.07 -14.86 2.96
C THR A 71 12.13 -13.70 3.25
N GLU A 72 11.52 -13.18 2.18
CA GLU A 72 10.46 -12.17 2.25
C GLU A 72 9.14 -12.83 1.90
N VAL A 73 8.14 -12.70 2.77
CA VAL A 73 6.83 -13.34 2.62
C VAL A 73 5.73 -12.29 2.60
N SER A 74 4.93 -12.29 1.54
CA SER A 74 3.69 -11.52 1.41
C SER A 74 2.76 -12.26 0.43
N PRO A 75 1.43 -12.04 0.45
CA PRO A 75 0.61 -11.20 1.35
C PRO A 75 0.22 -11.90 2.68
N LEU A 76 -0.66 -11.28 3.47
CA LEU A 76 -1.10 -11.78 4.80
C LEU A 76 -1.43 -13.28 4.87
N PRO A 77 -2.21 -13.89 3.95
CA PRO A 77 -2.47 -15.34 3.98
C PRO A 77 -1.19 -16.19 3.90
N SER A 78 -0.22 -15.75 3.09
CA SER A 78 1.09 -16.40 2.97
C SER A 78 1.90 -16.23 4.25
N ILE A 79 1.85 -15.05 4.88
CA ILE A 79 2.49 -14.80 6.18
C ILE A 79 1.94 -15.75 7.24
N ILE A 80 0.61 -15.88 7.38
CA ILE A 80 -0.02 -16.79 8.35
C ILE A 80 0.42 -18.23 8.07
N SER A 81 0.35 -18.69 6.81
CA SER A 81 0.76 -20.05 6.45
C SER A 81 2.24 -20.34 6.74
N TYR A 82 3.09 -19.33 6.53
CA TYR A 82 4.52 -19.41 6.81
C TYR A 82 4.78 -19.51 8.31
N LEU A 83 4.14 -18.65 9.10
CA LEU A 83 4.24 -18.65 10.56
C LEU A 83 3.70 -19.94 11.17
N ASP A 84 2.59 -20.48 10.68
CA ASP A 84 2.07 -21.78 11.10
C ASP A 84 3.06 -22.91 10.77
N SER A 85 3.72 -22.86 9.60
CA SER A 85 4.75 -23.84 9.24
C SER A 85 5.99 -23.72 10.12
N LEU A 86 6.41 -22.50 10.45
CA LEU A 86 7.54 -22.22 11.32
C LEU A 86 7.26 -22.70 12.75
N ALA A 87 6.07 -22.40 13.29
CA ALA A 87 5.64 -22.85 14.61
C ALA A 87 5.69 -24.38 14.74
N ARG A 88 5.22 -25.10 13.71
CA ARG A 88 5.25 -26.57 13.69
C ARG A 88 6.68 -27.13 13.70
N VAL A 89 7.61 -26.48 12.99
CA VAL A 89 9.01 -26.88 12.95
C VAL A 89 9.72 -26.60 14.26
N GLU A 90 9.50 -25.41 14.85
CA GLU A 90 10.17 -25.00 16.10
C GLU A 90 9.65 -25.73 17.33
N ALA A 91 8.32 -25.84 17.47
CA ALA A 91 7.70 -26.37 18.68
C ALA A 91 7.62 -27.90 18.71
N GLN A 92 7.89 -28.58 17.59
CA GLN A 92 7.68 -30.03 17.41
C GLN A 92 6.27 -30.49 17.86
N ALA A 93 5.31 -29.57 17.88
CA ALA A 93 3.95 -29.77 18.40
C ALA A 93 2.94 -29.13 17.44
N ALA A 94 1.85 -29.85 17.19
CA ALA A 94 0.81 -29.42 16.25
C ALA A 94 -0.13 -28.34 16.82
N ASP A 95 -0.21 -28.19 18.14
CA ASP A 95 -1.22 -27.37 18.85
C ASP A 95 -0.85 -25.89 18.98
N VAL A 96 0.20 -25.42 18.34
CA VAL A 96 0.69 -24.03 18.50
C VAL A 96 -0.12 -23.03 17.65
N THR A 97 -0.83 -23.49 16.62
CA THR A 97 -1.59 -22.61 15.73
C THR A 97 -2.95 -22.24 16.31
N LEU A 98 -3.40 -21.00 16.14
CA LEU A 98 -4.71 -20.53 16.64
C LEU A 98 -5.90 -21.35 16.11
N ASP A 99 -5.77 -21.89 14.89
CA ASP A 99 -6.79 -22.69 14.23
C ASP A 99 -6.68 -24.20 14.56
N ALA A 100 -5.76 -24.63 15.43
CA ALA A 100 -5.49 -26.06 15.70
C ALA A 100 -6.72 -26.80 16.25
N ASN A 101 -7.49 -26.13 17.10
CA ASN A 101 -8.65 -26.73 17.77
C ASN A 101 -9.93 -26.71 16.92
N LEU A 102 -9.87 -26.20 15.68
CA LEU A 102 -11.04 -26.16 14.81
C LEU A 102 -11.40 -27.56 14.29
N THR A 103 -12.68 -27.92 14.43
CA THR A 103 -13.23 -29.09 13.73
C THR A 103 -13.13 -28.88 12.21
N LEU A 104 -12.90 -29.93 11.42
CA LEU A 104 -12.79 -29.87 9.94
C LEU A 104 -13.90 -29.03 9.27
N SER A 105 -15.16 -29.22 9.71
CA SER A 105 -16.31 -28.46 9.21
C SER A 105 -16.21 -26.96 9.54
N ALA A 106 -15.77 -26.62 10.76
CA ALA A 106 -15.54 -25.25 11.19
C ALA A 106 -14.38 -24.61 10.43
N ALA A 107 -13.28 -25.34 10.18
CA ALA A 107 -12.16 -24.85 9.40
C ALA A 107 -12.55 -24.44 7.97
N HIS A 108 -13.35 -25.26 7.26
CA HIS A 108 -13.85 -24.91 5.93
C HIS A 108 -14.77 -23.68 5.95
N ARG A 109 -15.66 -23.59 6.94
CA ARG A 109 -16.53 -22.41 7.11
C ARG A 109 -15.72 -21.17 7.47
N ALA A 110 -14.70 -21.30 8.30
CA ALA A 110 -13.80 -20.21 8.67
C ALA A 110 -13.11 -19.62 7.45
N VAL A 111 -12.68 -20.43 6.47
CA VAL A 111 -12.12 -19.90 5.21
C VAL A 111 -13.14 -19.06 4.45
N ALA A 112 -14.38 -19.54 4.32
CA ALA A 112 -15.45 -18.80 3.66
C ALA A 112 -15.74 -17.48 4.37
N TRP A 113 -15.86 -17.49 5.69
CA TRP A 113 -16.12 -16.29 6.47
C TRP A 113 -14.94 -15.31 6.49
N LYS A 114 -13.69 -15.78 6.55
CA LYS A 114 -12.51 -14.94 6.39
C LYS A 114 -12.54 -14.18 5.05
N SER A 115 -12.91 -14.88 3.98
CA SER A 115 -13.05 -14.25 2.65
C SER A 115 -14.19 -13.24 2.61
N TYR A 116 -15.32 -13.55 3.25
CA TYR A 116 -16.49 -12.67 3.36
C TYR A 116 -16.17 -11.38 4.15
N ILE A 117 -15.47 -11.49 5.27
CA ILE A 117 -15.05 -10.34 6.08
C ILE A 117 -14.11 -9.45 5.28
N ALA A 118 -13.08 -10.05 4.68
CA ALA A 118 -12.10 -9.32 3.88
C ALA A 118 -12.73 -8.65 2.66
N SER A 119 -13.80 -9.22 2.11
CA SER A 119 -14.54 -8.58 1.01
C SER A 119 -15.46 -7.49 1.50
N GLU A 120 -16.45 -7.82 2.34
CA GLU A 120 -17.55 -6.92 2.68
C GLU A 120 -17.09 -5.75 3.55
N LEU A 121 -16.37 -6.03 4.65
CA LEU A 121 -15.85 -4.97 5.51
C LEU A 121 -14.70 -4.22 4.84
N GLY A 122 -13.90 -4.92 4.03
CA GLY A 122 -12.86 -4.30 3.21
C GLY A 122 -13.43 -3.27 2.23
N ASP A 123 -14.56 -3.57 1.58
CA ASP A 123 -15.24 -2.65 0.66
C ASP A 123 -15.81 -1.43 1.39
N ILE A 124 -16.44 -1.64 2.55
CA ILE A 124 -17.00 -0.57 3.38
C ILE A 124 -15.88 0.38 3.83
N LEU A 125 -14.79 -0.15 4.38
CA LEU A 125 -13.65 0.63 4.84
C LEU A 125 -12.97 1.35 3.66
N SER A 126 -12.79 0.67 2.53
CA SER A 126 -12.22 1.26 1.31
C SER A 126 -13.05 2.43 0.80
N TYR A 127 -14.38 2.32 0.84
CA TYR A 127 -15.26 3.41 0.44
C TYR A 127 -15.12 4.61 1.38
N GLN A 128 -15.14 4.39 2.71
CA GLN A 128 -14.98 5.48 3.69
C GLN A 128 -13.65 6.21 3.51
N LEU A 129 -12.55 5.45 3.32
CA LEU A 129 -11.20 6.01 3.19
C LEU A 129 -10.95 6.70 1.84
N TYR A 130 -11.34 6.08 0.72
CA TYR A 130 -10.90 6.48 -0.62
C TYR A 130 -11.98 7.16 -1.46
N VAL A 131 -13.24 7.13 -1.04
CA VAL A 131 -14.35 7.81 -1.71
C VAL A 131 -14.87 8.94 -0.83
N GLU A 132 -15.40 8.63 0.36
CA GLU A 132 -16.15 9.61 1.16
C GLU A 132 -15.24 10.63 1.86
N HIS A 133 -14.19 10.17 2.54
CA HIS A 133 -13.33 11.03 3.37
C HIS A 133 -11.96 11.27 2.76
N TYR A 134 -11.77 10.94 1.48
CA TYR A 134 -10.44 10.95 0.87
C TYR A 134 -9.80 12.32 0.90
N TRP A 135 -10.45 13.33 0.32
CA TRP A 135 -9.87 14.67 0.22
C TRP A 135 -9.92 15.46 1.52
N THR A 136 -10.95 15.21 2.33
CA THR A 136 -11.16 15.90 3.61
C THR A 136 -10.26 15.39 4.71
N PHE A 137 -9.91 14.10 4.71
CA PHE A 137 -9.20 13.45 5.81
C PHE A 137 -8.06 12.55 5.33
N THR A 138 -8.37 11.49 4.58
CA THR A 138 -7.45 10.36 4.33
C THR A 138 -6.19 10.76 3.57
N HIS A 139 -6.33 11.58 2.51
CA HIS A 139 -5.19 12.06 1.72
C HIS A 139 -4.22 12.85 2.59
N GLY A 140 -4.73 13.76 3.43
CA GLY A 140 -3.92 14.54 4.35
C GLY A 140 -3.23 13.69 5.43
N ALA A 141 -3.94 12.69 5.97
CA ALA A 141 -3.39 11.74 6.94
C ALA A 141 -2.26 10.90 6.34
N LEU A 142 -2.51 10.22 5.22
CA LEU A 142 -1.51 9.42 4.49
C LEU A 142 -0.29 10.25 4.10
N ALA A 143 -0.52 11.46 3.61
CA ALA A 143 0.53 12.37 3.19
C ALA A 143 1.46 12.77 4.36
N LYS A 144 0.95 12.87 5.60
CA LYS A 144 1.77 13.18 6.78
C LYS A 144 2.69 12.04 7.20
N LEU A 145 2.25 10.79 6.98
CA LEU A 145 3.01 9.59 7.33
C LEU A 145 4.20 9.31 6.40
N MET A 146 4.24 9.98 5.25
CA MET A 146 5.20 9.69 4.18
C MET A 146 6.26 10.79 4.04
N SER A 147 7.47 10.37 3.72
CA SER A 147 8.55 11.30 3.37
C SER A 147 8.31 11.92 1.99
N PHE A 148 8.85 13.11 1.76
CA PHE A 148 8.99 13.59 0.38
C PHE A 148 9.96 12.65 -0.37
N PRO A 149 9.67 12.21 -1.61
CA PRO A 149 8.56 12.63 -2.48
C PRO A 149 7.34 11.70 -2.49
N GLN A 150 7.36 10.59 -1.75
CA GLN A 150 6.27 9.59 -1.68
C GLN A 150 4.92 10.21 -1.36
N ARG A 151 4.92 11.21 -0.47
CA ARG A 151 3.76 12.03 -0.10
C ARG A 151 2.94 12.54 -1.31
N LEU A 152 3.56 12.77 -2.47
CA LEU A 152 2.89 13.35 -3.64
C LEU A 152 2.13 12.34 -4.51
N TYR A 153 2.59 11.08 -4.57
CA TYR A 153 2.04 10.09 -5.51
C TYR A 153 1.40 8.88 -4.81
N VAL A 154 1.90 8.46 -3.66
CA VAL A 154 1.44 7.24 -2.98
C VAL A 154 -0.05 7.33 -2.57
N PRO A 155 -0.57 8.42 -1.99
CA PRO A 155 -2.00 8.49 -1.66
C PRO A 155 -2.91 8.31 -2.88
N ASN A 156 -2.55 8.91 -4.03
CA ASN A 156 -3.32 8.78 -5.26
C ASN A 156 -3.18 7.37 -5.87
N ARG A 157 -2.00 6.76 -5.76
CA ARG A 157 -1.79 5.37 -6.17
C ARG A 157 -2.64 4.41 -5.35
N LEU A 158 -2.63 4.53 -4.02
CA LEU A 158 -3.47 3.69 -3.14
C LEU A 158 -4.95 3.85 -3.49
N ARG A 159 -5.41 5.08 -3.71
CA ARG A 159 -6.78 5.34 -4.16
C ARG A 159 -7.14 4.60 -5.46
N LYS A 160 -6.25 4.61 -6.45
CA LYS A 160 -6.44 3.89 -7.72
C LYS A 160 -6.45 2.37 -7.55
N VAL A 161 -5.75 1.82 -6.56
CA VAL A 161 -5.78 0.36 -6.27
C VAL A 161 -7.18 -0.10 -5.85
N HIS A 162 -7.89 0.70 -5.06
CA HIS A 162 -9.24 0.36 -4.58
C HIS A 162 -10.35 0.70 -5.59
N GLN A 163 -10.08 1.61 -6.53
CA GLN A 163 -11.02 2.06 -7.55
C GLN A 163 -11.72 0.93 -8.33
N PRO A 164 -11.01 0.00 -9.03
CA PRO A 164 -11.67 -0.97 -9.90
C PRO A 164 -12.64 -1.90 -9.14
N ARG A 165 -12.29 -2.22 -7.89
CA ARG A 165 -13.11 -3.06 -7.02
C ARG A 165 -14.39 -2.33 -6.60
N LEU A 166 -14.29 -1.07 -6.21
CA LEU A 166 -15.44 -0.25 -5.84
C LEU A 166 -16.33 0.10 -7.05
N GLU A 167 -15.74 0.27 -8.24
CA GLU A 167 -16.47 0.42 -9.51
C GLU A 167 -17.30 -0.81 -9.84
N ALA A 168 -16.74 -2.01 -9.69
CA ALA A 168 -17.46 -3.26 -9.92
C ALA A 168 -18.68 -3.43 -9.01
N ILE A 169 -18.61 -2.93 -7.77
CA ILE A 169 -19.72 -2.96 -6.79
C ILE A 169 -20.72 -1.82 -7.07
N GLY A 170 -20.37 -0.86 -7.93
CA GLY A 170 -21.14 0.35 -8.19
C GLY A 170 -21.17 1.29 -7.00
N MET A 171 -20.12 1.27 -6.17
CA MET A 171 -19.87 2.16 -5.04
C MET A 171 -18.77 3.18 -5.35
N TRP A 172 -18.19 3.13 -6.53
CA TRP A 172 -17.32 4.18 -7.03
C TRP A 172 -18.09 5.01 -8.04
N ASP A 173 -18.32 6.28 -7.73
CA ASP A 173 -19.03 7.16 -8.64
C ASP A 173 -18.11 8.31 -9.06
N ALA A 174 -17.67 8.27 -10.33
CA ALA A 174 -16.66 9.17 -10.89
C ALA A 174 -17.08 10.65 -10.88
N HIS A 175 -18.38 10.93 -10.76
CA HIS A 175 -18.93 12.29 -10.71
C HIS A 175 -18.93 12.92 -9.30
N TYR A 176 -18.39 12.25 -8.30
CA TYR A 176 -18.56 12.56 -6.87
C TYR A 176 -17.24 12.73 -6.12
N ILE A 177 -16.15 12.74 -6.87
CA ILE A 177 -14.84 13.03 -6.32
C ILE A 177 -14.76 14.54 -6.20
N GLU A 178 -14.89 15.07 -4.97
CA GLU A 178 -14.54 16.45 -4.62
C GLU A 178 -13.03 16.64 -4.81
N GLU A 179 -12.49 16.55 -6.04
CA GLU A 179 -11.17 17.08 -6.30
C GLU A 179 -11.24 18.56 -5.92
N PRO A 180 -10.44 19.04 -4.94
CA PRO A 180 -10.39 20.47 -4.68
C PRO A 180 -9.96 21.14 -5.99
N GLU A 181 -10.87 21.90 -6.61
CA GLU A 181 -10.51 22.64 -7.82
C GLU A 181 -9.27 23.48 -7.50
N PRO A 182 -8.24 23.47 -8.36
CA PRO A 182 -7.06 24.27 -8.13
C PRO A 182 -7.49 25.72 -8.02
N THR A 183 -7.26 26.34 -6.86
CA THR A 183 -7.57 27.75 -6.64
C THR A 183 -6.77 28.57 -7.63
N LYS A 184 -7.45 29.01 -8.71
CA LYS A 184 -6.86 29.99 -9.62
C LYS A 184 -6.54 31.23 -8.78
N PRO A 185 -5.32 31.81 -8.86
CA PRO A 185 -5.02 33.04 -8.17
C PRO A 185 -5.83 34.16 -8.82
N THR A 186 -7.02 34.41 -8.29
CA THR A 186 -7.90 35.51 -8.73
C THR A 186 -8.06 36.52 -7.62
N THR A 187 -7.78 37.79 -7.91
CA THR A 187 -7.86 38.96 -7.02
C THR A 187 -9.29 39.34 -6.58
N LYS A 188 -10.27 38.46 -6.76
CA LYS A 188 -11.67 38.70 -6.37
C LYS A 188 -12.04 37.76 -5.23
N ALA A 189 -12.72 38.32 -4.22
CA ALA A 189 -13.22 37.56 -3.07
C ALA A 189 -13.95 36.30 -3.56
N PRO A 190 -13.62 35.11 -3.04
CA PRO A 190 -14.23 33.87 -3.48
C PRO A 190 -15.72 33.89 -3.12
N GLN A 191 -16.57 34.02 -4.14
CA GLN A 191 -17.95 33.57 -4.02
C GLN A 191 -17.89 32.04 -4.04
N GLN A 192 -18.18 31.40 -2.91
CA GLN A 192 -18.33 29.94 -2.87
C GLN A 192 -19.53 29.58 -3.75
N PRO A 193 -19.36 28.91 -4.90
CA PRO A 193 -20.51 28.34 -5.59
C PRO A 193 -21.14 27.34 -4.63
N GLY A 194 -22.38 27.59 -4.20
CA GLY A 194 -23.12 26.66 -3.36
C GLY A 194 -23.22 25.30 -4.05
N ILE A 195 -22.98 24.23 -3.30
CA ILE A 195 -23.07 22.85 -3.81
C ILE A 195 -24.47 22.67 -4.42
N PRO A 196 -24.59 22.27 -5.71
CA PRO A 196 -25.89 22.14 -6.35
C PRO A 196 -26.74 21.08 -5.60
N PRO A 197 -28.05 21.33 -5.41
CA PRO A 197 -28.89 20.48 -4.56
C PRO A 197 -28.92 19.02 -5.01
N VAL A 198 -28.80 18.76 -6.31
CA VAL A 198 -28.76 17.42 -6.90
C VAL A 198 -27.56 16.60 -6.38
N GLN A 199 -26.40 17.22 -6.15
CA GLN A 199 -25.23 16.52 -5.59
C GLN A 199 -25.50 16.11 -4.14
N ILE A 200 -26.14 16.97 -3.35
CA ILE A 200 -26.47 16.69 -1.94
C ILE A 200 -27.34 15.42 -1.82
N TYR A 201 -28.41 15.31 -2.62
CA TYR A 201 -29.29 14.13 -2.59
C TYR A 201 -28.56 12.84 -3.00
N LYS A 202 -27.68 12.93 -3.99
CA LYS A 202 -26.91 11.77 -4.45
C LYS A 202 -25.84 11.34 -3.44
N HIS A 203 -25.17 12.28 -2.77
CA HIS A 203 -24.28 11.96 -1.64
C HIS A 203 -25.03 11.29 -0.49
N ALA A 204 -26.22 11.80 -0.14
CA ALA A 204 -27.08 11.17 0.86
C ALA A 204 -27.50 9.75 0.44
N PHE A 205 -27.86 9.55 -0.82
CA PHE A 205 -28.21 8.23 -1.34
C PHE A 205 -27.04 7.24 -1.32
N ALA A 206 -25.84 7.67 -1.71
CA ALA A 206 -24.64 6.83 -1.67
C ALA A 206 -24.29 6.42 -0.23
N ARG A 207 -24.39 7.37 0.72
CA ARG A 207 -24.23 7.09 2.16
C ARG A 207 -25.26 6.09 2.69
N GLU A 208 -26.53 6.25 2.31
CA GLU A 208 -27.59 5.32 2.73
C GLU A 208 -27.36 3.92 2.16
N ARG A 209 -26.91 3.82 0.89
CA ARG A 209 -26.56 2.55 0.27
C ARG A 209 -25.39 1.86 0.97
N LEU A 210 -24.35 2.62 1.32
CA LEU A 210 -23.22 2.12 2.10
C LEU A 210 -23.67 1.65 3.49
N LEU A 211 -24.49 2.44 4.18
CA LEU A 211 -25.01 2.11 5.51
C LEU A 211 -25.84 0.83 5.49
N ASN A 212 -26.68 0.65 4.46
CA ASN A 212 -27.46 -0.58 4.30
C ASN A 212 -26.56 -1.80 4.02
N LYS A 213 -25.51 -1.67 3.20
CA LYS A 213 -24.51 -2.74 3.03
C LYS A 213 -23.81 -3.07 4.35
N ALA A 214 -23.43 -2.05 5.13
CA ALA A 214 -22.81 -2.23 6.44
C ALA A 214 -23.74 -2.95 7.42
N ARG A 215 -25.02 -2.57 7.50
CA ARG A 215 -26.02 -3.26 8.34
C ARG A 215 -26.16 -4.74 7.97
N THR A 216 -26.26 -5.07 6.68
CA THR A 216 -26.33 -6.48 6.24
C THR A 216 -25.07 -7.25 6.63
N ALA A 217 -23.89 -6.66 6.48
CA ALA A 217 -22.63 -7.29 6.89
C ALA A 217 -22.56 -7.49 8.41
N PHE A 218 -22.89 -6.45 9.19
CA PHE A 218 -22.87 -6.50 10.65
C PHE A 218 -23.91 -7.46 11.22
N GLU A 219 -25.11 -7.55 10.63
CA GLU A 219 -26.13 -8.49 11.06
C GLU A 219 -25.68 -9.94 10.88
N LEU A 220 -25.08 -10.28 9.73
CA LEU A 220 -24.55 -11.62 9.49
C LEU A 220 -23.37 -11.96 10.40
N LEU A 221 -22.47 -11.02 10.65
CA LEU A 221 -21.31 -11.23 11.52
C LEU A 221 -21.70 -11.27 13.00
N SER A 222 -22.66 -10.46 13.41
CA SER A 222 -23.24 -10.51 14.76
C SER A 222 -23.96 -11.85 14.98
N GLY A 223 -24.70 -12.34 13.99
CA GLY A 223 -25.30 -13.68 14.04
C GLY A 223 -24.26 -14.82 14.07
N LEU A 224 -23.11 -14.64 13.42
CA LEU A 224 -22.00 -15.60 13.47
C LEU A 224 -21.33 -15.64 14.85
N LEU A 225 -21.13 -14.48 15.47
CA LEU A 225 -20.55 -14.37 16.81
C LEU A 225 -21.55 -14.82 17.90
N GLY A 226 -22.83 -14.47 17.73
CA GLY A 226 -23.88 -14.71 18.71
C GLY A 226 -23.57 -14.03 20.04
N ASP A 227 -23.86 -14.74 21.13
CA ASP A 227 -23.57 -14.29 22.50
C ASP A 227 -22.19 -14.79 22.99
N HIS A 228 -21.33 -15.25 22.09
CA HIS A 228 -20.02 -15.81 22.43
C HIS A 228 -18.91 -14.75 22.38
N ASP A 229 -17.85 -15.01 23.14
CA ASP A 229 -16.70 -14.10 23.18
C ASP A 229 -15.77 -14.23 21.97
N PHE A 230 -15.76 -15.40 21.33
CA PHE A 230 -14.98 -15.75 20.14
C PHE A 230 -15.77 -16.64 19.19
N ILE A 231 -15.35 -16.69 17.93
CA ILE A 231 -15.95 -17.52 16.90
C ILE A 231 -15.36 -18.94 16.99
N TYR A 232 -16.24 -19.95 17.00
CA TYR A 232 -15.90 -21.39 17.01
C TYR A 232 -15.23 -21.94 18.29
N GLY A 233 -15.20 -21.21 19.41
CA GLY A 233 -14.74 -21.76 20.68
C GLY A 233 -14.53 -20.72 21.79
N ASP A 234 -13.77 -21.12 22.82
CA ASP A 234 -13.46 -20.29 24.00
C ASP A 234 -12.12 -19.53 23.88
N SER A 235 -11.44 -19.66 22.75
CA SER A 235 -10.14 -19.02 22.47
C SER A 235 -10.16 -18.28 21.14
N PRO A 236 -9.39 -17.19 20.99
CA PRO A 236 -9.35 -16.43 19.74
C PRO A 236 -8.78 -17.27 18.59
N THR A 237 -9.48 -17.29 17.48
CA THR A 237 -9.09 -17.98 16.24
C THR A 237 -8.64 -16.97 15.17
N THR A 238 -8.12 -17.44 14.03
CA THR A 238 -7.69 -16.52 12.96
C THR A 238 -8.85 -15.70 12.39
N ILE A 239 -10.07 -16.22 12.42
CA ILE A 239 -11.26 -15.48 11.97
C ILE A 239 -11.61 -14.34 12.92
N ASP A 240 -11.47 -14.53 14.24
CA ASP A 240 -11.66 -13.46 15.23
C ASP A 240 -10.69 -12.31 14.99
N ILE A 241 -9.44 -12.64 14.69
CA ILE A 241 -8.40 -11.64 14.40
C ILE A 241 -8.72 -10.87 13.12
N ILE A 242 -9.12 -11.56 12.06
CA ILE A 242 -9.47 -10.91 10.79
C ILE A 242 -10.70 -10.02 10.96
N LEU A 243 -11.70 -10.47 11.72
CA LEU A 243 -12.88 -9.68 12.06
C LEU A 243 -12.50 -8.41 12.83
N ALA A 244 -11.77 -8.56 13.93
CA ALA A 244 -11.31 -7.43 14.75
C ALA A 244 -10.48 -6.44 13.93
N ALA A 245 -9.58 -6.94 13.08
CA ALA A 245 -8.72 -6.09 12.26
C ALA A 245 -9.45 -5.21 11.24
N HIS A 246 -10.67 -5.60 10.80
CA HIS A 246 -11.50 -4.78 9.93
C HIS A 246 -12.46 -3.88 10.71
N ILE A 247 -12.91 -4.30 11.89
CA ILE A 247 -13.80 -3.51 12.75
C ILE A 247 -13.05 -2.36 13.44
N LEU A 248 -11.84 -2.61 13.95
CA LEU A 248 -11.06 -1.62 14.69
C LEU A 248 -10.84 -0.31 13.90
N PRO A 249 -10.46 -0.33 12.61
CA PRO A 249 -10.41 0.87 11.77
C PRO A 249 -11.73 1.62 11.69
N ILE A 250 -12.85 0.91 11.53
CA ILE A 250 -14.19 1.52 11.45
C ILE A 250 -14.54 2.24 12.76
N LEU A 251 -14.07 1.72 13.90
CA LEU A 251 -14.35 2.28 15.24
C LEU A 251 -13.44 3.42 15.66
N HIS A 252 -12.15 3.37 15.31
CA HIS A 252 -11.13 4.25 15.88
C HIS A 252 -10.63 5.33 14.92
N ILE A 253 -10.79 5.18 13.61
CA ILE A 253 -10.40 6.24 12.67
C ILE A 253 -11.37 7.43 12.85
N PRO A 254 -10.86 8.64 13.17
CA PRO A 254 -11.69 9.80 13.45
C PRO A 254 -12.22 10.44 12.16
N PHE A 255 -13.14 9.75 11.48
CA PHE A 255 -13.77 10.26 10.26
C PHE A 255 -14.64 11.50 10.56
N PRO A 256 -14.63 12.54 9.70
CA PRO A 256 -15.40 13.77 9.93
C PRO A 256 -16.92 13.58 10.08
N THR A 257 -17.49 12.57 9.41
CA THR A 257 -18.92 12.24 9.49
C THR A 257 -19.11 10.72 9.53
N SER A 258 -19.10 10.11 10.72
CA SER A 258 -19.01 8.66 10.88
C SER A 258 -20.36 8.00 11.24
N THR A 259 -21.28 7.92 10.28
CA THR A 259 -22.59 7.25 10.50
C THR A 259 -22.44 5.74 10.76
N ILE A 260 -21.46 5.08 10.12
CA ILE A 260 -21.24 3.64 10.26
C ILE A 260 -20.67 3.28 11.62
N SER A 261 -19.71 4.06 12.14
CA SER A 261 -19.14 3.80 13.47
C SER A 261 -20.21 3.96 14.55
N ASP A 262 -21.09 4.95 14.40
CA ASP A 262 -22.20 5.19 15.31
C ASP A 262 -23.22 4.05 15.28
N GLU A 263 -23.56 3.56 14.09
CA GLU A 263 -24.44 2.39 13.92
C GLU A 263 -23.81 1.14 14.55
N LEU A 264 -22.52 0.90 14.32
CA LEU A 264 -21.81 -0.24 14.87
C LEU A 264 -21.79 -0.21 16.41
N ARG A 265 -21.52 0.96 17.02
CA ARG A 265 -21.53 1.13 18.49
C ARG A 265 -22.93 1.05 19.11
N LYS A 266 -23.97 1.47 18.40
CA LYS A 266 -25.35 1.52 18.93
C LYS A 266 -26.11 0.21 18.73
N SER A 267 -26.04 -0.35 17.53
CA SER A 267 -26.87 -1.49 17.11
C SER A 267 -26.13 -2.82 17.22
N TYR A 268 -24.80 -2.81 17.19
CA TYR A 268 -23.96 -4.02 17.10
C TYR A 268 -22.80 -4.00 18.12
N ASP A 269 -23.11 -3.68 19.37
CA ASP A 269 -22.12 -3.56 20.45
C ASP A 269 -21.34 -4.87 20.70
N THR A 270 -21.95 -6.03 20.45
CA THR A 270 -21.28 -7.35 20.52
C THR A 270 -20.04 -7.44 19.62
N LEU A 271 -20.13 -6.88 18.40
CA LEU A 271 -19.02 -6.85 17.46
C LEU A 271 -17.94 -5.84 17.87
N ALA A 272 -18.35 -4.68 18.40
CA ALA A 272 -17.41 -3.68 18.88
C ALA A 272 -16.62 -4.18 20.11
N THR A 273 -17.33 -4.76 21.08
CA THR A 273 -16.73 -5.35 22.29
C THR A 273 -15.83 -6.54 21.98
N HIS A 274 -16.20 -7.37 20.99
CA HIS A 274 -15.33 -8.44 20.48
C HIS A 274 -14.02 -7.90 19.91
N ALA A 275 -14.08 -6.89 19.03
CA ALA A 275 -12.89 -6.31 18.44
C ALA A 275 -11.96 -5.68 19.50
N ASP A 276 -12.53 -4.97 20.47
CA ASP A 276 -11.79 -4.40 21.61
C ASP A 276 -11.19 -5.50 22.51
N ARG A 277 -11.89 -6.62 22.70
CA ARG A 277 -11.38 -7.78 23.45
C ARG A 277 -10.15 -8.37 22.77
N ILE A 278 -10.20 -8.62 21.46
CA ILE A 278 -9.05 -9.13 20.70
C ILE A 278 -7.87 -8.16 20.77
N LEU A 279 -8.13 -6.85 20.64
CA LEU A 279 -7.08 -5.84 20.77
C LEU A 279 -6.45 -5.86 22.18
N LYS A 280 -7.26 -5.97 23.24
CA LYS A 280 -6.77 -6.08 24.62
C LYS A 280 -5.91 -7.32 24.82
N LEU A 281 -6.38 -8.49 24.37
CA LEU A 281 -5.62 -9.75 24.47
C LEU A 281 -4.25 -9.65 23.78
N SER A 282 -4.20 -9.01 22.61
CA SER A 282 -2.94 -8.80 21.89
C SER A 282 -1.95 -7.86 22.60
N ARG A 283 -2.41 -7.06 23.57
CA ARG A 283 -1.61 -6.11 24.35
C ARG A 283 -1.17 -6.67 25.71
N GLU A 284 -1.69 -7.82 26.12
CA GLU A 284 -1.24 -8.52 27.33
C GLU A 284 0.25 -8.91 27.27
N PRO A 285 0.76 -9.51 26.18
CA PRO A 285 2.20 -9.70 26.03
C PRO A 285 2.94 -8.36 25.83
N PRO A 286 4.23 -8.29 26.19
CA PRO A 286 5.01 -7.07 25.96
C PRO A 286 5.03 -6.74 24.46
N PRO A 287 4.71 -5.48 24.08
CA PRO A 287 4.61 -5.11 22.68
C PRO A 287 5.95 -5.34 21.99
N ALA A 288 5.88 -5.75 20.72
CA ALA A 288 7.08 -6.02 19.95
C ALA A 288 7.89 -4.71 19.82
N PRO A 289 9.21 -4.76 19.98
CA PRO A 289 10.03 -3.57 19.84
C PRO A 289 9.90 -3.02 18.41
N ILE A 290 9.61 -1.73 18.32
CA ILE A 290 9.54 -1.00 17.07
C ILE A 290 10.98 -0.70 16.64
N LEU A 291 11.38 -1.26 15.51
CA LEU A 291 12.64 -0.97 14.88
C LEU A 291 12.50 0.39 14.18
N GLY A 292 13.25 1.38 14.66
CA GLY A 292 13.40 2.63 13.94
C GLY A 292 14.00 2.31 12.57
N THR A 293 13.21 2.47 11.51
CA THR A 293 13.76 2.39 10.16
C THR A 293 14.83 3.48 10.06
N PRO A 294 16.05 3.19 9.60
CA PRO A 294 16.95 4.26 9.22
C PRO A 294 16.17 5.11 8.22
N THR A 295 16.11 6.42 8.46
CA THR A 295 15.50 7.37 7.53
C THR A 295 16.31 7.30 6.23
N VAL A 296 16.03 6.31 5.39
CA VAL A 296 16.60 6.20 4.07
C VAL A 296 16.05 7.41 3.35
N ARG A 297 16.91 8.42 3.15
CA ARG A 297 16.63 9.52 2.26
C ARG A 297 16.14 8.87 0.97
N SER A 298 14.86 9.02 0.69
CA SER A 298 14.22 8.48 -0.51
C SER A 298 15.08 8.90 -1.70
N SER A 299 15.83 7.96 -2.24
CA SER A 299 16.67 8.24 -3.39
C SER A 299 15.73 8.50 -4.56
N LEU A 300 16.07 9.47 -5.42
CA LEU A 300 15.32 9.70 -6.66
C LEU A 300 15.20 8.42 -7.51
N SER A 301 16.08 7.43 -7.28
CA SER A 301 15.98 6.10 -7.89
C SER A 301 14.77 5.29 -7.43
N ALA A 302 14.30 5.43 -6.18
CA ALA A 302 13.06 4.79 -5.72
C ALA A 302 11.84 5.34 -6.48
N VAL A 303 11.79 6.67 -6.70
CA VAL A 303 10.76 7.33 -7.51
C VAL A 303 10.81 6.85 -8.96
N PHE A 304 12.00 6.80 -9.55
CA PHE A 304 12.18 6.39 -10.94
C PHE A 304 11.80 4.92 -11.15
N ASN A 305 12.13 4.05 -10.20
CA ASN A 305 11.74 2.64 -10.21
C ASN A 305 10.23 2.47 -10.03
N SER A 306 9.60 3.23 -9.14
CA SER A 306 8.14 3.23 -8.94
C SER A 306 7.40 3.68 -10.20
N TRP A 307 7.84 4.78 -10.81
CA TRP A 307 7.26 5.30 -12.07
C TRP A 307 7.47 4.34 -13.25
N ARG A 308 8.62 3.67 -13.31
CA ARG A 308 8.90 2.62 -14.31
C ARG A 308 8.00 1.40 -14.09
N LYS A 309 7.80 0.96 -12.84
CA LYS A 309 6.92 -0.16 -12.48
C LYS A 309 5.46 0.14 -12.82
N GLU A 310 4.98 1.35 -12.51
CA GLU A 310 3.64 1.81 -12.85
C GLU A 310 3.43 1.85 -14.38
N LYS A 311 4.41 2.38 -15.14
CA LYS A 311 4.36 2.37 -16.60
C LYS A 311 4.36 0.97 -17.20
N ASN A 312 5.11 0.04 -16.62
CA ASN A 312 5.16 -1.34 -17.11
C ASN A 312 3.87 -2.10 -16.80
N ALA A 313 3.25 -1.86 -15.64
CA ALA A 313 1.94 -2.42 -15.29
C ALA A 313 0.82 -1.88 -16.21
N PHE A 314 0.81 -0.55 -16.45
CA PHE A 314 -0.13 0.07 -17.40
C PHE A 314 0.14 -0.30 -18.87
N ALA A 315 1.39 -0.57 -19.24
CA ALA A 315 1.74 -1.08 -20.57
C ALA A 315 1.21 -2.51 -20.78
N GLN A 316 1.26 -3.35 -19.74
CA GLN A 316 0.66 -4.69 -19.75
C GLN A 316 -0.87 -4.66 -19.85
N GLU A 317 -1.53 -3.69 -19.22
CA GLU A 317 -2.99 -3.51 -19.38
C GLU A 317 -3.37 -2.98 -20.78
N LYS A 318 -2.56 -2.07 -21.36
CA LYS A 318 -2.80 -1.51 -22.70
C LYS A 318 -2.56 -2.47 -23.86
N GLU A 319 -1.87 -3.59 -23.65
CA GLU A 319 -1.73 -4.62 -24.68
C GLU A 319 -2.99 -5.49 -24.85
N LYS A 320 -4.02 -5.33 -24.00
CA LYS A 320 -5.30 -6.06 -24.12
C LYS A 320 -6.45 -5.27 -24.75
N GLU A 321 -6.27 -3.98 -25.07
CA GLU A 321 -7.25 -3.20 -25.83
C GLU A 321 -6.71 -2.84 -27.22
N SER A 322 -7.34 -3.42 -28.24
CA SER A 322 -6.93 -3.37 -29.63
C SER A 322 -7.07 -1.97 -30.27
N VAL A 323 -5.95 -1.52 -30.83
CA VAL A 323 -5.75 -0.75 -32.08
C VAL A 323 -6.98 -0.01 -32.67
N THR A 324 -6.99 1.32 -32.50
CA THR A 324 -7.52 2.25 -33.51
C THR A 324 -6.43 3.28 -33.87
N LYS A 325 -6.13 3.37 -35.16
CA LYS A 325 -5.12 4.26 -35.74
C LYS A 325 -5.65 5.71 -35.76
N SER A 326 -5.22 6.53 -34.80
CA SER A 326 -5.09 7.99 -34.99
C SER A 326 -4.11 8.70 -34.04
N ASP A 327 -3.47 8.00 -33.10
CA ASP A 327 -2.72 8.66 -32.02
C ASP A 327 -1.20 8.83 -32.23
N PHE A 328 -0.69 8.53 -33.44
CA PHE A 328 0.75 8.60 -33.70
C PHE A 328 1.29 10.05 -33.61
N SER A 329 0.52 11.07 -34.01
CA SER A 329 1.02 12.46 -33.98
C SER A 329 1.13 13.04 -32.56
N ALA A 330 0.29 12.62 -31.61
CA ALA A 330 0.26 13.19 -30.27
C ALA A 330 1.30 12.57 -29.32
N LYS A 331 1.63 11.28 -29.50
CA LYS A 331 2.57 10.54 -28.65
C LYS A 331 4.03 10.94 -28.85
N TYR A 332 4.44 11.18 -30.09
CA TYR A 332 5.84 11.52 -30.41
C TYR A 332 6.14 13.02 -30.33
N GLY A 333 5.12 13.89 -30.28
CA GLY A 333 5.30 15.34 -30.18
C GLY A 333 6.12 15.77 -28.95
N LYS A 334 5.95 15.10 -27.80
CA LYS A 334 6.73 15.40 -26.58
C LYS A 334 8.20 14.97 -26.69
N TRP A 335 8.48 13.85 -27.35
CA TRP A 335 9.84 13.36 -27.57
C TRP A 335 10.56 14.19 -28.65
N ILE A 336 9.86 14.55 -29.73
CA ILE A 336 10.37 15.43 -30.77
C ILE A 336 10.66 16.82 -30.22
N PHE A 337 9.77 17.38 -29.40
CA PHE A 337 10.03 18.66 -28.74
C PHE A 337 11.23 18.60 -27.80
N GLY A 338 11.37 17.51 -27.02
CA GLY A 338 12.55 17.29 -26.18
C GLY A 338 13.86 17.19 -26.97
N LEU A 339 13.86 16.50 -28.10
CA LEU A 339 15.03 16.41 -28.99
C LEU A 339 15.37 17.77 -29.62
N ILE A 340 14.37 18.51 -30.12
CA ILE A 340 14.57 19.83 -30.71
C ILE A 340 15.10 20.82 -29.66
N ALA A 341 14.54 20.81 -28.44
CA ALA A 341 15.01 21.65 -27.35
C ALA A 341 16.44 21.29 -26.91
N GLY A 342 16.78 20.01 -26.86
CA GLY A 342 18.12 19.53 -26.54
C GLY A 342 19.15 19.97 -27.57
N VAL A 343 18.86 19.78 -28.86
CA VAL A 343 19.74 20.20 -29.96
C VAL A 343 19.86 21.73 -30.00
N GLY A 344 18.77 22.45 -29.85
CA GLY A 344 18.77 23.93 -29.81
C GLY A 344 19.59 24.47 -28.63
N SER A 345 19.50 23.85 -27.46
CA SER A 345 20.31 24.19 -26.29
C SER A 345 21.79 23.91 -26.53
N MET A 346 22.13 22.77 -27.13
CA MET A 346 23.51 22.42 -27.46
C MET A 346 24.12 23.40 -28.47
N VAL A 347 23.36 23.74 -29.52
CA VAL A 347 23.77 24.75 -30.52
C VAL A 347 23.94 26.12 -29.88
N TYR A 348 23.05 26.52 -28.95
CA TYR A 348 23.19 27.77 -28.20
C TYR A 348 24.45 27.79 -27.32
N LEU A 349 24.77 26.68 -26.65
CA LEU A 349 25.98 26.56 -25.82
C LEU A 349 27.27 26.69 -26.65
N PHE A 350 27.29 26.14 -27.87
CA PHE A 350 28.40 26.32 -28.80
C PHE A 350 28.44 27.74 -29.40
N ALA A 351 27.29 28.30 -29.80
CA ALA A 351 27.22 29.62 -30.42
C ALA A 351 27.53 30.77 -29.45
N THR A 352 27.22 30.61 -28.16
CA THR A 352 27.55 31.58 -27.11
C THR A 352 28.99 31.43 -26.58
N GLY A 353 29.75 30.44 -27.06
CA GLY A 353 31.15 30.23 -26.69
C GLY A 353 31.33 29.74 -25.25
N ILE A 354 30.27 29.22 -24.60
CA ILE A 354 30.34 28.67 -23.24
C ILE A 354 31.12 27.36 -23.21
N VAL A 355 31.14 26.61 -24.33
CA VAL A 355 31.93 25.39 -24.51
C VAL A 355 32.87 25.58 -25.70
N SER A 356 34.18 25.57 -25.45
CA SER A 356 35.23 25.57 -26.47
C SER A 356 35.86 24.18 -26.54
N ILE A 357 35.76 23.52 -27.69
CA ILE A 357 36.47 22.26 -27.94
C ILE A 357 37.90 22.64 -28.32
N GLN A 358 38.86 22.36 -27.43
CA GLN A 358 40.27 22.51 -27.72
C GLN A 358 40.77 21.17 -28.29
N ASN A 359 40.99 21.13 -29.60
CA ASN A 359 41.64 19.99 -30.24
C ASN A 359 43.12 20.02 -29.86
N ALA A 360 43.59 19.01 -29.13
CA ALA A 360 45.02 18.77 -28.95
C ALA A 360 45.51 18.04 -30.20
N GLU A 361 46.29 18.73 -31.04
CA GLU A 361 47.01 18.12 -32.16
C GLU A 361 48.23 17.37 -31.61
N GLU A 362 48.24 16.04 -31.75
CA GLU A 362 49.43 15.21 -31.61
C GLU A 362 50.14 15.18 -32.97
N ASP A 363 51.30 15.83 -33.07
CA ASP A 363 52.19 15.80 -34.23
C ASP A 363 52.84 14.40 -34.34
N GLU A 364 52.42 13.58 -35.30
CA GLU A 364 53.13 12.35 -35.70
C GLU A 364 53.78 12.49 -37.10
N LEU A 365 55.11 12.66 -37.02
CA LEU A 365 56.20 12.35 -37.96
C LEU A 365 55.86 11.65 -39.30
N GLU A 366 56.18 12.35 -40.40
CA GLU A 366 56.33 11.77 -41.75
C GLU A 366 57.55 10.83 -41.82
N VAL A 367 57.31 9.58 -42.23
CA VAL A 367 58.35 8.70 -42.83
C VAL A 367 57.75 8.06 -44.08
N THR A 368 58.18 8.54 -45.25
CA THR A 368 57.94 7.93 -46.56
C THR A 368 58.89 6.74 -46.79
N PRO A 369 58.44 5.64 -47.42
CA PRO A 369 59.36 4.65 -47.97
C PRO A 369 59.61 4.88 -49.47
N ASP A 370 60.89 4.81 -49.85
CA ASP A 370 61.43 4.96 -51.20
C ASP A 370 61.17 3.74 -52.12
N ILE A 371 60.84 4.06 -53.39
CA ILE A 371 61.38 3.55 -54.67
C ILE A 371 61.30 2.03 -54.97
N PHE A 372 60.66 1.66 -56.10
CA PHE A 372 61.30 1.03 -57.27
C PHE A 372 60.33 0.88 -58.46
N ASP A 373 60.78 1.36 -59.63
CA ASP A 373 60.22 1.20 -60.98
C ASP A 373 60.05 -0.27 -61.41
N LEU A 374 59.18 -0.54 -62.40
CA LEU A 374 59.52 -1.21 -63.66
C LEU A 374 58.32 -1.22 -64.66
N GLU A 375 58.59 -0.62 -65.83
CA GLU A 375 58.22 -1.01 -67.22
C GLU A 375 56.76 -1.16 -67.70
N GLU A 376 56.41 -0.38 -68.74
CA GLU A 376 56.07 -0.83 -70.12
C GLU A 376 55.80 0.43 -71.00
N GLU A 377 56.69 0.74 -71.95
CA GLU A 377 56.50 0.68 -73.42
C GLU A 377 55.58 1.77 -74.02
N ASP A 378 56.14 2.70 -74.80
CA ASP A 378 55.84 2.87 -76.24
C ASP A 378 56.53 4.10 -76.88
N GLU A 379 57.15 3.84 -78.04
CA GLU A 379 57.65 4.71 -79.14
C GLU A 379 58.83 5.69 -78.98
#